data_AF-A0A359HMD2-F1
#
_entry.id   AF-A0A359HMD2-F1
#
_cell.length_a   1.000
_cell.length_b   1.000
_cell.length_c   1.000
_cell.angle_alpha   90.00
_cell.angle_beta   90.00
_cell.angle_gamma   90.00
#
_symmetry.space_group_name_H-M   'P 1'
#
loop_
_entity.id
_entity.type
_entity.pdbx_description
1 polymer ?
#
loop_
_entity_poly.entity_id
_entity_poly.type
_entity_poly.pdbx_seq_one_letter_code
_entity_poly.pdbx_strand_id
1 'polypeptide(L)' 'MIEIDGSLGEGGGQVLRSALALAALTKQDVRIFNIRAGRKKPGLRPQHLKSVDAVMSICGGAVEGFEIDS' A
#
# COMPACT_ATOMS: atom_id res chain seq x y z
N MET A 1 -4.90 -14.09 -3.88
CA MET A 1 -4.51 -12.67 -4.00
C MET A 1 -5.75 -11.81 -3.85
N ILE A 2 -5.74 -10.85 -2.93
CA ILE A 2 -6.82 -9.90 -2.67
C ILE A 2 -6.55 -8.63 -3.49
N GLU A 3 -7.57 -8.08 -4.15
CA GLU A 3 -7.45 -6.82 -4.90
C GLU A 3 -8.24 -5.71 -4.19
N ILE A 4 -7.62 -4.54 -4.03
CA ILE A 4 -8.20 -3.40 -3.31
C ILE A 4 -8.07 -2.14 -4.17
N ASP A 5 -9.20 -1.48 -4.41
CA ASP A 5 -9.24 -0.15 -5.00
C ASP A 5 -8.94 0.92 -3.93
N GLY A 6 -7.75 1.52 -4.02
CA GLY A 6 -7.26 2.57 -3.12
C GLY A 6 -7.89 3.95 -3.35
N SER A 7 -8.79 4.11 -4.33
CA SER A 7 -9.58 5.33 -4.52
C SER A 7 -10.83 5.38 -3.63
N LEU A 8 -11.28 4.22 -3.12
CA LEU A 8 -12.49 4.13 -2.31
C LEU A 8 -12.32 4.78 -0.92
N GLY A 9 -13.42 5.32 -0.39
CA GLY A 9 -13.42 5.99 0.91
C GLY A 9 -12.66 7.31 0.89
N GLU A 10 -11.68 7.48 1.80
CA GLU A 10 -10.92 8.73 1.90
C GLU A 10 -9.90 8.95 0.76
N GLY A 11 -9.70 7.96 -0.11
CA GLY A 11 -8.70 8.02 -1.19
C GLY A 11 -7.31 8.42 -0.68
N GLY A 12 -6.96 7.95 0.52
CA GLY A 12 -5.78 8.36 1.29
C GLY A 12 -4.76 7.23 1.43
N GLY A 13 -3.74 7.45 2.28
CA GLY A 13 -2.73 6.43 2.59
C GLY A 13 -3.19 5.37 3.60
N GLN A 14 -4.39 5.48 4.17
CA GLN A 14 -4.87 4.58 5.21
C GLN A 14 -5.16 3.18 4.67
N VAL A 15 -5.80 3.08 3.50
CA VAL A 15 -6.07 1.80 2.82
C VAL A 15 -4.78 1.00 2.63
N LEU A 16 -3.73 1.66 2.12
CA LEU A 16 -2.40 1.05 1.96
C LEU A 16 -1.85 0.49 3.26
N ARG A 17 -1.85 1.27 4.35
CA ARG A 17 -1.29 0.84 5.64
C ARG A 17 -2.05 -0.34 6.24
N SER A 18 -3.38 -0.29 6.22
CA SER A 18 -4.22 -1.36 6.75
C SER A 18 -4.08 -2.64 5.94
N ALA A 19 -4.15 -2.53 4.61
CA ALA A 19 -4.01 -3.67 3.70
C ALA A 19 -2.64 -4.34 3.83
N LEU A 20 -1.57 -3.55 3.91
CA LEU A 20 -0.21 -4.06 4.11
C LEU A 20 -0.08 -4.79 5.46
N ALA A 21 -0.58 -4.21 6.55
CA ALA A 21 -0.53 -4.83 7.87
C ALA A 21 -1.31 -6.15 7.90
N LEU A 22 -2.50 -6.16 7.29
CA LEU A 22 -3.32 -7.37 7.19
C LEU A 22 -2.64 -8.44 6.35
N ALA A 23 -2.10 -8.09 5.18
CA ALA A 23 -1.38 -9.03 4.32
C ALA A 23 -0.19 -9.68 5.06
N ALA A 24 0.56 -8.89 5.82
CA ALA A 24 1.66 -9.38 6.65
C ALA A 24 1.18 -10.34 7.76
N LEU A 25 0.06 -10.06 8.41
CA LEU A 25 -0.50 -10.89 9.48
C LEU A 25 -1.16 -12.16 8.96
N THR A 26 -1.89 -12.08 7.85
CA THR A 26 -2.66 -13.21 7.29
C THR A 26 -1.86 -14.05 6.31
N LYS A 27 -0.67 -13.58 5.89
CA LYS A 27 0.15 -14.17 4.83
C LYS A 27 -0.62 -14.36 3.52
N GLN A 28 -1.50 -13.41 3.21
CA GLN A 28 -2.23 -13.38 1.96
C GLN A 28 -1.76 -12.23 1.09
N ASP A 29 -1.43 -12.52 -0.17
CA ASP A 29 -1.00 -11.51 -1.13
C ASP A 29 -2.10 -10.49 -1.37
N VAL A 30 -1.72 -9.21 -1.45
CA VAL A 30 -2.61 -8.09 -1.73
C VAL A 30 -2.06 -7.22 -2.87
N ARG A 31 -2.95 -6.83 -3.79
CA ARG A 31 -2.69 -5.81 -4.80
C ARG A 31 -3.56 -4.61 -4.54
N ILE A 32 -2.95 -3.43 -4.48
CA ILE A 32 -3.66 -2.17 -4.29
C ILE A 32 -3.44 -1.32 -5.52
N PHE A 33 -4.52 -0.88 -6.15
CA PHE A 33 -4.49 -0.02 -7.34
C PHE A 33 -5.21 1.30 -7.08
N ASN A 34 -5.05 2.29 -7.95
CA ASN A 34 -5.59 3.65 -7.78
C ASN A 34 -5.20 4.32 -6.45
N ILE A 35 -3.98 4.08 -5.97
CA ILE A 35 -3.51 4.58 -4.68
C ILE A 35 -3.58 6.11 -4.69
N ARG A 36 -4.41 6.66 -3.80
CA ARG A 36 -4.57 8.11 -3.63
C ARG A 36 -5.03 8.83 -4.91
N ALA A 37 -5.76 8.17 -5.80
CA ALA A 37 -6.21 8.74 -7.07
C ALA A 37 -6.97 10.06 -6.92
N GLY A 38 -7.74 10.24 -5.84
CA GLY A 38 -8.49 11.47 -5.55
C GLY A 38 -7.69 12.62 -4.92
N ARG A 39 -6.37 12.49 -4.72
CA ARG A 39 -5.54 13.53 -4.07
C ARG A 39 -4.86 14.42 -5.11
N LYS A 40 -4.64 15.70 -4.75
CA LYS A 40 -3.85 16.66 -5.57
C LYS A 40 -2.49 16.12 -6.05
N LYS A 41 -1.89 15.25 -5.25
CA LYS A 41 -0.65 14.54 -5.53
C LYS A 41 -0.95 13.04 -5.41
N PRO A 42 -1.38 12.33 -6.48
CA PRO A 42 -1.80 10.92 -6.43
C PRO A 42 -0.60 9.97 -6.33
N GLY A 43 -0.84 8.69 -6.05
CA GLY A 43 0.20 7.66 -5.99
C GLY A 43 0.99 7.60 -4.67
N LEU A 44 2.02 6.75 -4.63
CA LEU A 44 2.89 6.56 -3.47
C LEU A 44 3.77 7.78 -3.16
N ARG A 45 4.06 8.01 -1.88
CA ARG A 45 4.83 9.16 -1.37
C ARG A 45 5.88 8.63 -0.38
N PRO A 46 6.91 9.42 -0.03
CA PRO A 46 7.99 8.94 0.83
C PRO A 46 7.51 8.28 2.14
N GLN A 47 6.45 8.80 2.77
CA GLN A 47 5.89 8.18 3.99
C GLN A 47 5.23 6.81 3.75
N HIS A 48 4.66 6.59 2.56
CA HIS A 48 4.09 5.32 2.15
C HIS A 48 5.19 4.30 1.91
N LEU A 49 6.26 4.73 1.23
CA LEU A 49 7.43 3.91 1.02
C LEU A 49 8.01 3.45 2.36
N LYS A 50 8.25 4.40 3.28
CA LYS A 50 8.81 4.03 4.58
C LYS A 50 7.97 3.04 5.38
N SER A 51 6.64 3.07 5.21
CA SER A 51 5.72 2.14 5.86
C SER A 51 5.87 0.71 5.31
N VAL A 52 6.00 0.56 3.99
CA VAL A 52 6.23 -0.74 3.35
C VAL A 52 7.62 -1.27 3.70
N ASP A 53 8.66 -0.44 3.63
CA ASP A 53 10.02 -0.82 4.04
C ASP A 53 10.03 -1.39 5.47
N ALA A 54 9.33 -0.72 6.39
CA ALA A 54 9.25 -1.14 7.78
C ALA A 54 8.60 -2.53 7.91
N VAL A 55 7.45 -2.75 7.27
CA VAL A 55 6.78 -4.07 7.31
C VAL A 55 7.63 -5.14 6.66
N MET A 56 8.26 -4.84 5.52
CA MET A 56 9.15 -5.77 4.82
C MET A 56 10.35 -6.18 5.68
N SER A 57 10.94 -5.23 6.42
CA SER A 57 12.06 -5.52 7.34
C SER A 57 11.67 -6.42 8.51
N ILE A 58 10.40 -6.44 8.90
CA ILE A 58 9.88 -7.25 10.03
C ILE A 58 9.43 -8.62 9.54
N CYS A 59 8.74 -8.68 8.40
CA CYS A 59 8.01 -9.88 7.96
C CYS A 59 8.70 -10.67 6.86
N GLY A 60 9.66 -10.09 6.12
CA GLY A 60 10.43 -10.79 5.08
C GLY A 60 9.62 -11.18 3.83
N GLY A 61 8.93 -10.23 3.20
CA GLY A 61 8.09 -10.45 2.02
C GLY A 61 8.74 -10.09 0.67
N ALA A 62 7.91 -9.98 -0.37
CA ALA A 62 8.25 -9.41 -1.68
C ALA A 62 7.22 -8.32 -2.05
N VAL A 63 7.66 -7.25 -2.72
CA VAL A 63 6.80 -6.14 -3.16
C VAL A 63 7.19 -5.70 -4.57
N GLU A 64 6.18 -5.30 -5.35
CA GLU A 64 6.31 -4.75 -6.70
C GLU A 64 5.55 -3.42 -6.80
N GLY A 65 5.90 -2.58 -7.79
CA GLY A 65 5.27 -1.25 -7.95
C GLY A 65 5.58 -0.28 -6.82
N PHE A 66 6.73 -0.46 -6.17
CA PHE A 66 7.08 0.20 -4.93
C PHE A 66 7.96 1.45 -5.16
N GLU A 67 7.41 2.42 -5.88
CA GLU A 67 8.11 3.65 -6.26
C GLU A 67 7.23 4.90 -6.12
N ILE A 68 7.84 6.09 -6.07
CA ILE A 68 7.08 7.35 -5.95
C ILE A 68 6.18 7.53 -7.18
N ASP A 69 4.95 8.00 -6.96
CA ASP A 69 3.92 8.24 -7.98
C ASP A 69 3.36 6.99 -8.67
N SER A 70 3.76 5.78 -8.24
CA SER A 70 3.05 4.53 -8.59
C SER A 70 1.66 4.44 -7.97
#